data_AF-A0A9E5R7J1-F1
#
_entry.id   AF-A0A9E5R7J1-F1
#
_cell.length_a   1.000
_cell.length_b   1.000
_cell.length_c   1.000
_cell.angle_alpha   90.00
_cell.angle_beta   90.00
_cell.angle_gamma   90.00
#
_symmetry.space_group_name_H-M   'P 1'
#
loop_
_entity.id
_entity.type
_entity.pdbx_description
1 polymer ?
#
loop_
_entity_poly.entity_id
_entity_poly.type
_entity_poly.pdbx_seq_one_letter_code
_entity_poly.pdbx_strand_id
1 'polypeptide(L)'
;MLIALGVVLVLEQWGYNVSALVAGLGIGGLAIALAAQDTLANLFGFTTIAGDRPLVVGEYIVTPDVEGIVEYVGLRSTWIRQLNQALVVVPNATLAGSVITNWSRLNKRQMQSVLTLEYDTTAPQMQRFLEAMRGMLRARPLIDPDSVVVLFTEFSDSALEVLVRCYVHESDWVAFHQEKERVNLEIMNLMATHGLSFAFPSRSIYIENMPPLSPAGFAPPRPPRPLRHQWPAHPRVTSRATSATIFQTTTTRAWKRIASGSCYIRRPWSDSPTQGVPPGRR
;
A
#
# COMPACT_ATOMS: atom_id res chain seq x y z
N MET A 1 1.17 -42.64 -49.72
CA MET A 1 0.76 -41.80 -50.87
C MET A 1 0.70 -42.60 -52.18
N LEU A 2 1.78 -43.27 -52.63
CA LEU A 2 1.79 -44.08 -53.87
C LEU A 2 0.73 -45.20 -53.91
N ILE A 3 0.55 -45.92 -52.80
CA ILE A 3 -0.45 -47.00 -52.70
C ILE A 3 -1.88 -46.46 -52.81
N ALA A 4 -2.17 -45.34 -52.14
CA ALA A 4 -3.49 -44.70 -52.19
C ALA A 4 -3.81 -44.18 -53.60
N LEU A 5 -2.83 -43.59 -54.29
CA LEU A 5 -2.98 -43.14 -55.67
C LEU A 5 -3.21 -44.32 -56.63
N GLY A 6 -2.47 -45.42 -56.47
CA GLY A 6 -2.65 -46.63 -57.27
C GLY A 6 -4.04 -47.26 -57.10
N VAL A 7 -4.57 -47.30 -55.88
CA VAL A 7 -5.94 -47.79 -55.60
C VAL A 7 -6.97 -46.92 -56.31
N VAL A 8 -6.85 -45.59 -56.21
CA VAL A 8 -7.76 -44.63 -56.86
C VAL A 8 -7.81 -44.83 -58.38
N LEU A 9 -6.66 -45.03 -59.04
CA LEU A 9 -6.57 -45.26 -60.49
C LEU A 9 -7.22 -46.57 -60.94
N VAL A 10 -7.09 -47.64 -60.13
CA VAL A 10 -7.73 -48.94 -60.44
C VAL A 10 -9.26 -48.84 -60.29
N LEU A 11 -9.75 -48.13 -59.27
CA LEU A 11 -11.18 -47.90 -59.08
C LEU A 11 -11.80 -47.06 -60.21
N GLU A 12 -11.05 -46.11 -60.76
CA GLU A 12 -11.46 -45.32 -61.92
C GLU A 12 -11.68 -46.21 -63.16
N GLN A 13 -10.75 -47.13 -63.42
CA GLN A 13 -10.82 -48.06 -64.55
C GLN A 13 -12.02 -49.03 -64.45
N TRP A 14 -12.49 -49.32 -63.24
CA TRP A 14 -13.65 -50.20 -63.00
C TRP A 14 -15.00 -49.46 -63.08
N GLY A 15 -15.00 -48.17 -63.42
CA GLY A 15 -16.21 -47.37 -63.62
C GLY A 15 -16.88 -46.91 -62.32
N TYR A 16 -16.20 -47.00 -61.18
CA TYR A 16 -16.69 -46.44 -59.93
C TYR A 16 -16.56 -44.91 -59.94
N ASN A 17 -17.49 -44.22 -59.25
CA ASN A 17 -17.43 -42.77 -59.10
C ASN A 17 -16.34 -42.38 -58.10
N VAL A 18 -15.12 -42.27 -58.61
CA VAL A 18 -13.93 -41.87 -57.85
C VAL A 18 -14.10 -40.49 -57.22
N SER A 19 -14.75 -39.55 -57.90
CA SER A 19 -15.04 -38.22 -57.36
C SER A 19 -15.88 -38.29 -56.07
N ALA A 20 -16.91 -39.14 -56.03
CA ALA A 20 -17.72 -39.36 -54.84
C ALA A 20 -16.94 -40.07 -53.72
N LEU A 21 -16.07 -41.03 -54.07
CA LEU A 21 -15.21 -41.72 -53.12
C LEU A 21 -14.19 -40.75 -52.48
N VAL A 22 -13.52 -39.94 -53.30
CA VAL A 22 -12.56 -38.93 -52.85
C VAL A 22 -13.25 -37.87 -52.02
N ALA A 23 -14.44 -37.41 -52.41
CA ALA A 23 -15.24 -36.47 -51.61
C ALA A 23 -15.61 -37.07 -50.24
N GLY A 24 -16.06 -38.33 -50.22
CA GLY A 24 -16.38 -39.05 -48.98
C GLY A 24 -15.16 -39.26 -48.07
N LEU A 25 -14.00 -39.61 -48.64
CA LEU A 25 -12.74 -39.73 -47.91
C LEU A 25 -12.23 -38.38 -47.41
N GLY A 26 -12.44 -37.28 -48.15
CA GLY A 26 -12.09 -35.94 -47.71
C GLY A 26 -12.88 -35.52 -46.47
N ILE A 27 -14.21 -35.71 -46.49
CA ILE A 27 -15.09 -35.40 -45.35
C ILE A 27 -14.79 -36.36 -44.18
N GLY A 28 -14.64 -37.65 -44.44
CA GLY A 28 -14.31 -38.66 -43.41
C GLY A 28 -12.94 -38.41 -42.77
N GLY A 29 -11.94 -38.04 -43.56
CA GLY A 29 -10.60 -37.68 -43.09
C GLY A 29 -10.60 -36.41 -42.24
N LEU A 30 -11.35 -35.38 -42.63
CA LEU A 30 -11.54 -34.18 -41.83
C LEU A 30 -12.19 -34.50 -40.47
N ALA A 31 -13.24 -35.35 -40.48
CA ALA A 31 -13.90 -35.77 -39.24
C ALA A 31 -12.93 -36.49 -38.28
N ILE A 32 -12.10 -37.40 -38.80
CA ILE A 32 -11.08 -38.10 -38.00
C ILE A 32 -10.02 -37.12 -37.48
N ALA A 33 -9.57 -36.17 -38.30
CA ALA A 33 -8.58 -35.17 -37.89
C ALA A 33 -9.11 -34.26 -36.77
N LEU A 34 -10.36 -33.81 -36.87
CA LEU A 34 -11.02 -33.03 -35.83
C LEU A 34 -11.19 -33.85 -34.54
N ALA A 35 -11.55 -35.13 -34.64
CA ALA A 35 -11.66 -36.01 -33.48
C ALA A 35 -10.30 -36.28 -32.80
N ALA A 36 -9.22 -36.34 -33.57
CA ALA A 36 -7.86 -36.59 -33.06
C ALA A 36 -7.15 -35.32 -32.56
N GLN A 37 -7.71 -34.13 -32.80
CA GLN A 37 -7.08 -32.84 -32.54
C GLN A 37 -6.52 -32.73 -31.12
N ASP A 38 -7.30 -33.08 -30.10
CA ASP A 38 -6.90 -32.96 -28.70
C ASP A 38 -5.75 -33.91 -28.33
N THR A 39 -5.74 -35.11 -28.90
CA THR A 39 -4.68 -36.09 -28.64
C THR A 39 -3.37 -35.63 -29.26
N LEU A 40 -3.42 -35.17 -30.51
CA LEU A 40 -2.26 -34.62 -31.20
C LEU A 40 -1.74 -33.35 -30.52
N ALA A 41 -2.63 -32.45 -30.08
CA ALA A 41 -2.25 -31.23 -29.39
C ALA A 41 -1.46 -31.53 -28.10
N ASN A 42 -1.91 -32.51 -27.29
CA ASN A 42 -1.21 -32.88 -26.07
C ASN A 42 0.12 -33.59 -26.32
N LEU A 43 0.22 -34.39 -27.39
CA LEU A 43 1.47 -35.01 -27.83
C LEU A 43 2.49 -33.96 -28.24
N PHE A 44 2.09 -32.99 -29.07
CA PHE A 44 2.98 -31.88 -29.44
C PHE A 44 3.36 -31.05 -28.21
N GLY A 45 2.41 -30.78 -27.30
CA GLY A 45 2.69 -30.12 -26.03
C GLY A 45 3.75 -30.86 -25.20
N PHE A 46 3.68 -32.19 -25.11
CA PHE A 46 4.72 -32.99 -24.46
C PHE A 46 6.07 -32.86 -25.17
N THR A 47 6.11 -32.96 -26.50
CA THR A 47 7.39 -32.84 -27.24
C THR A 47 8.03 -31.48 -27.06
N THR A 48 7.25 -30.40 -27.02
CA THR A 48 7.73 -29.04 -26.73
C THR A 48 8.27 -28.94 -25.31
N ILE A 49 7.51 -29.43 -24.31
CA ILE A 49 7.96 -29.45 -22.91
C ILE A 49 9.26 -30.27 -22.75
N ALA A 50 9.37 -31.43 -23.41
CA ALA A 50 10.53 -32.30 -23.32
C ALA A 50 11.76 -31.74 -24.07
N GLY A 51 11.55 -31.08 -25.21
CA GLY A 51 12.59 -30.49 -26.05
C GLY A 51 13.15 -29.21 -25.44
N ASP A 52 12.28 -28.23 -25.17
CA ASP A 52 12.67 -26.89 -24.70
C ASP A 52 12.91 -26.86 -23.18
N ARG A 53 12.35 -27.83 -22.45
CA ARG A 53 12.44 -27.95 -20.98
C ARG A 53 12.13 -26.65 -20.22
N PRO A 54 11.00 -25.98 -20.50
CA PRO A 54 10.59 -24.78 -19.75
C PRO A 54 10.29 -25.10 -18.28
N LEU A 55 9.90 -26.34 -18.00
CA LEU A 55 9.65 -26.89 -16.67
C LEU A 55 10.26 -28.29 -16.57
N VAL A 56 10.74 -28.65 -15.38
CA VAL A 56 11.26 -29.98 -15.04
C VAL A 56 10.61 -30.44 -13.74
N VAL A 57 10.53 -31.77 -13.56
CA VAL A 57 10.08 -32.38 -12.31
C VAL A 57 10.92 -31.84 -11.14
N GLY A 58 10.24 -31.40 -10.07
CA GLY A 58 10.82 -30.80 -8.88
C GLY A 58 10.90 -29.27 -8.92
N GLU A 59 10.60 -28.62 -10.05
CA GLU A 59 10.60 -27.16 -10.14
C GLU A 59 9.26 -26.55 -9.76
N TYR A 60 9.31 -25.38 -9.12
CA TYR A 60 8.15 -24.56 -8.79
C TYR A 60 7.83 -23.62 -9.94
N ILE A 61 6.62 -23.77 -10.48
CA ILE A 61 6.13 -22.99 -11.60
C ILE A 61 4.82 -22.29 -11.27
N VAL A 62 4.62 -21.14 -11.91
CA VAL A 62 3.36 -20.38 -11.86
C VAL A 62 2.91 -20.14 -13.30
N THR A 63 1.68 -20.53 -13.59
CA THR A 63 0.95 -20.21 -14.81
C THR A 63 -0.31 -19.42 -14.43
N PRO A 64 -1.05 -18.86 -15.40
CA PRO A 64 -2.30 -18.15 -15.10
C PRO A 64 -3.35 -19.01 -14.38
N ASP A 65 -3.33 -20.33 -14.61
CA ASP A 65 -4.36 -21.26 -14.12
C ASP A 65 -3.89 -22.09 -12.91
N VAL A 66 -2.58 -22.32 -12.76
CA VAL A 66 -2.04 -23.19 -11.72
C VAL A 66 -0.69 -22.71 -11.20
N GLU A 67 -0.46 -22.93 -9.91
CA GLU A 67 0.79 -22.65 -9.22
C GLU A 67 1.19 -23.86 -8.38
N GLY A 68 2.46 -24.29 -8.48
CA GLY A 68 2.95 -25.42 -7.68
C GLY A 68 4.23 -26.07 -8.19
N ILE A 69 4.61 -27.17 -7.54
CA ILE A 69 5.79 -27.97 -7.86
C ILE A 69 5.40 -29.06 -8.86
N VAL A 70 6.16 -29.19 -9.93
CA VAL A 70 5.94 -30.25 -10.93
C VAL A 70 6.33 -31.61 -10.33
N GLU A 71 5.40 -32.54 -10.19
CA GLU A 71 5.69 -33.91 -9.70
C GLU A 71 5.99 -34.88 -10.83
N TYR A 72 5.25 -34.76 -11.94
CA TYR A 72 5.35 -35.72 -13.04
C TYR A 72 4.91 -35.10 -14.36
N VAL A 73 5.66 -35.37 -15.43
CA VAL A 73 5.32 -34.98 -16.81
C VAL A 73 5.00 -36.24 -17.60
N GLY A 74 3.72 -36.48 -17.85
CA GLY A 74 3.25 -37.59 -18.68
C GLY A 74 3.07 -37.19 -20.14
N LEU A 75 2.69 -38.14 -20.99
CA LEU A 75 2.52 -37.93 -22.43
C LEU A 75 1.37 -36.95 -22.77
N ARG A 76 0.26 -37.01 -22.02
CA ARG A 76 -0.92 -36.17 -22.26
C ARG A 76 -1.06 -35.02 -21.27
N SER A 77 -0.56 -35.20 -20.05
CA SER A 77 -0.80 -34.29 -18.94
C SER A 77 0.39 -34.22 -17.98
N THR A 78 0.53 -33.09 -17.33
CA THR A 78 1.51 -32.83 -16.27
C THR A 78 0.81 -32.68 -14.93
N TRP A 79 1.40 -33.24 -13.88
CA TRP A 79 0.86 -33.25 -12.53
C TRP A 79 1.64 -32.27 -11.67
N ILE A 80 0.93 -31.33 -11.07
CA ILE A 80 1.50 -30.20 -10.32
C ILE A 80 0.92 -30.22 -8.91
N ARG A 81 1.80 -30.27 -7.91
CA ARG A 81 1.46 -30.21 -6.49
C ARG A 81 1.43 -28.76 -6.04
N GLN A 82 0.25 -28.28 -5.67
CA GLN A 82 0.09 -26.96 -5.07
C GLN A 82 0.70 -26.91 -3.67
N LEU A 83 0.95 -25.69 -3.16
CA LEU A 83 1.49 -25.48 -1.81
C LEU A 83 0.56 -26.01 -0.70
N ASN A 84 -0.75 -26.04 -0.94
CA ASN A 84 -1.75 -26.65 -0.05
C ASN A 84 -1.80 -28.20 -0.15
N GLN A 85 -0.84 -28.83 -0.84
CA GLN A 85 -0.73 -30.26 -1.10
C GLN A 85 -1.77 -30.84 -2.08
N ALA A 86 -2.60 -30.03 -2.74
CA ALA A 86 -3.52 -30.51 -3.78
C ALA A 86 -2.75 -30.90 -5.06
N LEU A 87 -3.16 -32.01 -5.69
CA LEU A 87 -2.63 -32.42 -7.00
C LEU A 87 -3.52 -31.90 -8.11
N VAL A 88 -2.95 -31.08 -9.00
CA VAL A 88 -3.62 -30.56 -10.18
C VAL A 88 -3.04 -31.23 -11.41
N VAL A 89 -3.92 -31.77 -12.25
CA VAL A 89 -3.54 -32.43 -13.51
C VAL A 89 -3.89 -31.51 -14.66
N VAL A 90 -2.88 -31.05 -15.40
CA VAL A 90 -3.03 -30.08 -16.48
C VAL A 90 -2.69 -30.74 -17.83
N PRO A 91 -3.52 -30.57 -18.87
CA PRO A 91 -3.19 -31.01 -20.23
C PRO A 91 -1.90 -30.33 -20.75
N ASN A 92 -1.05 -31.10 -21.42
CA ASN A 92 0.22 -30.56 -21.93
C ASN A 92 0.02 -29.52 -23.03
N ALA A 93 -1.06 -29.64 -23.81
CA ALA A 93 -1.43 -28.64 -24.81
C ALA A 93 -1.64 -27.26 -24.18
N THR A 94 -2.30 -27.20 -23.02
CA THR A 94 -2.54 -25.97 -22.27
C THR A 94 -1.24 -25.39 -21.73
N LEU A 95 -0.40 -26.22 -21.10
CA LEU A 95 0.86 -25.75 -20.53
C LEU A 95 1.81 -25.22 -21.61
N ALA A 96 1.97 -25.95 -22.71
CA ALA A 96 2.86 -25.56 -23.80
C ALA A 96 2.44 -24.25 -24.49
N GLY A 97 1.14 -23.92 -24.48
CA GLY A 97 0.60 -22.66 -25.01
C GLY A 97 0.53 -21.52 -23.98
N SER A 98 0.81 -21.79 -22.70
CA SER A 98 0.66 -20.82 -21.61
C SER A 98 1.96 -20.08 -21.28
N VAL A 99 1.84 -18.93 -20.62
CA VAL A 99 2.99 -18.26 -20.01
C VAL A 99 3.40 -19.01 -18.74
N ILE A 100 4.65 -19.42 -18.64
CA ILE A 100 5.20 -20.16 -17.50
C ILE A 100 6.26 -19.31 -16.81
N THR A 101 6.05 -19.01 -15.54
CA THR A 101 7.06 -18.39 -14.67
C THR A 101 7.69 -19.47 -13.81
N ASN A 102 9.01 -19.67 -13.94
CA ASN A 102 9.75 -20.66 -13.19
C ASN A 102 10.54 -19.98 -12.05
N TRP A 103 10.10 -20.17 -10.80
CA TRP A 103 10.75 -19.56 -9.64
C TRP A 103 11.96 -20.37 -9.16
N SER A 104 12.06 -21.66 -9.51
CA SER A 104 13.20 -22.50 -9.15
C SER A 104 14.48 -22.13 -9.88
N ARG A 105 14.39 -21.44 -11.01
CA ARG A 105 15.56 -21.00 -11.82
C ARG A 105 15.99 -19.56 -11.57
N LEU A 106 15.56 -18.95 -10.46
CA LEU A 106 15.99 -17.62 -10.08
C LEU A 106 17.48 -17.58 -9.73
N ASN A 107 18.23 -16.65 -10.35
CA ASN A 107 19.62 -16.37 -9.96
C ASN A 107 19.71 -15.34 -8.81
N LYS A 108 18.73 -14.45 -8.75
CA LYS A 108 18.62 -13.42 -7.72
C LYS A 108 17.16 -13.06 -7.52
N ARG A 109 16.79 -12.71 -6.29
CA ARG A 109 15.42 -12.38 -5.92
C ARG A 109 15.31 -10.90 -5.57
N GLN A 110 14.29 -10.24 -6.10
CA GLN A 110 14.05 -8.83 -5.82
C GLN A 110 13.45 -8.67 -4.43
N MET A 111 14.13 -7.90 -3.58
CA MET A 111 13.57 -7.37 -2.35
C MET A 111 13.06 -5.96 -2.64
N GLN A 112 11.76 -5.74 -2.41
CA GLN A 112 11.13 -4.42 -2.49
C GLN A 112 10.30 -4.18 -1.25
N SER A 113 10.43 -3.01 -0.64
CA SER A 113 9.66 -2.58 0.52
C SER A 113 9.52 -1.06 0.50
N VAL A 114 8.37 -0.57 0.96
CA VAL A 114 8.13 0.87 1.12
C VAL A 114 8.08 1.14 2.61
N LEU A 115 8.98 1.99 3.09
CA LEU A 115 9.04 2.43 4.48
C LEU A 115 8.25 3.73 4.61
N THR A 116 7.45 3.84 5.67
CA THR A 116 6.60 5.01 5.94
C THR A 116 7.11 5.74 7.17
N LEU A 117 7.54 6.99 7.01
CA LEU A 117 8.11 7.84 8.06
C LEU A 117 7.16 8.99 8.42
N GLU A 118 7.26 9.49 9.65
CA GLU A 118 6.44 10.61 10.12
C GLU A 118 6.76 11.92 9.36
N TYR A 119 5.74 12.76 9.21
CA TYR A 119 5.85 14.09 8.58
C TYR A 119 6.74 15.07 9.35
N ASP A 120 7.00 14.81 10.63
CA ASP A 120 7.92 15.59 11.47
C ASP A 120 9.40 15.37 11.09
N THR A 121 9.68 14.41 10.19
CA THR A 121 11.03 14.15 9.69
C THR A 121 11.56 15.31 8.86
N THR A 122 12.66 15.92 9.30
CA THR A 122 13.30 17.01 8.55
C THR A 122 14.08 16.49 7.34
N ALA A 123 14.20 17.32 6.28
CA ALA A 123 14.96 16.94 5.08
C ALA A 123 16.42 16.51 5.37
N PRO A 124 17.18 17.17 6.26
CA PRO A 124 18.53 16.70 6.61
C PRO A 124 18.55 15.35 7.34
N GLN A 125 17.56 15.06 8.19
CA GLN A 125 17.42 13.74 8.83
C GLN A 125 17.15 12.66 7.78
N MET A 126 16.21 12.93 6.87
CA MET A 126 15.89 12.04 5.75
C MET A 126 17.12 11.74 4.89
N GLN A 127 17.89 12.76 4.49
CA GLN A 127 19.10 12.57 3.68
C GLN A 127 20.12 11.64 4.35
N ARG A 128 20.45 11.90 5.63
CA ARG A 128 21.38 11.06 6.40
C ARG A 128 20.88 9.62 6.54
N PHE A 129 19.58 9.45 6.78
CA PHE A 129 18.94 8.14 6.89
C PHE A 129 19.03 7.35 5.59
N LEU A 130 18.70 7.98 4.45
CA LEU A 130 18.78 7.35 3.13
C LEU A 130 20.22 6.96 2.77
N GLU A 131 21.22 7.80 3.07
CA GLU A 131 22.63 7.48 2.85
C GLU A 131 23.10 6.30 3.70
N ALA A 132 22.77 6.31 4.99
CA ALA A 132 23.12 5.23 5.92
C ALA A 132 22.46 3.90 5.49
N MET A 133 21.20 3.91 5.05
CA MET A 133 20.54 2.71 4.50
C MET A 133 21.23 2.20 3.23
N ARG A 134 21.60 3.09 2.30
CA ARG A 134 22.34 2.68 1.09
C ARG A 134 23.69 2.04 1.46
N GLY A 135 24.40 2.62 2.42
CA GLY A 135 25.66 2.08 2.92
C GLY A 135 25.50 0.69 3.53
N MET A 136 24.50 0.54 4.41
CA MET A 136 24.17 -0.74 5.05
C MET A 136 23.84 -1.83 4.02
N LEU A 137 22.96 -1.55 3.05
CA LEU A 137 22.57 -2.53 2.03
C LEU A 137 23.74 -2.91 1.13
N ARG A 138 24.58 -1.94 0.72
CA ARG A 138 25.76 -2.22 -0.12
C ARG A 138 26.86 -2.98 0.60
N ALA A 139 26.93 -2.89 1.93
CA ALA A 139 27.91 -3.61 2.73
C ALA A 139 27.56 -5.10 2.92
N ARG A 140 26.32 -5.51 2.63
CA ARG A 140 25.85 -6.89 2.82
C ARG A 140 26.33 -7.81 1.68
N PRO A 141 26.98 -8.95 1.98
CA PRO A 141 27.53 -9.83 0.94
C PRO A 141 26.50 -10.44 -0.02
N LEU A 142 25.27 -10.68 0.45
CA LEU A 142 24.22 -11.30 -0.35
C LEU A 142 23.47 -10.29 -1.24
N ILE A 143 23.67 -8.99 -1.05
CA ILE A 143 22.98 -7.96 -1.80
C ILE A 143 23.84 -7.53 -2.98
N ASP A 144 23.25 -7.48 -4.17
CA ASP A 144 23.86 -6.93 -5.37
C ASP A 144 24.05 -5.41 -5.20
N PRO A 145 25.29 -4.90 -5.02
CA PRO A 145 25.53 -3.51 -4.64
C PRO A 145 25.03 -2.49 -5.69
N ASP A 146 25.07 -2.87 -6.97
CA ASP A 146 24.65 -2.05 -8.10
C ASP A 146 23.12 -1.97 -8.22
N SER A 147 22.42 -2.92 -7.62
CA SER A 147 20.95 -2.95 -7.61
C SER A 147 20.29 -2.09 -6.54
N VAL A 148 21.06 -1.55 -5.60
CA VAL A 148 20.54 -0.86 -4.42
C VAL A 148 19.93 0.49 -4.82
N VAL A 149 18.60 0.56 -4.72
CA VAL A 149 17.79 1.75 -4.92
C VAL A 149 17.07 2.06 -3.63
N VAL A 150 17.44 3.18 -3.02
CA VAL A 150 16.81 3.71 -1.81
C VAL A 150 16.46 5.16 -2.10
N LEU A 151 15.18 5.51 -2.17
CA LEU A 151 14.72 6.82 -2.60
C LEU A 151 13.52 7.26 -1.77
N PHE A 152 13.49 8.53 -1.37
CA PHE A 152 12.26 9.17 -0.91
C PHE A 152 11.39 9.43 -2.14
N THR A 153 10.20 8.82 -2.18
CA THR A 153 9.37 8.75 -3.40
C THR A 153 8.16 9.67 -3.34
N GLU A 154 7.41 9.65 -2.25
CA GLU A 154 6.09 10.26 -2.21
C GLU A 154 5.75 10.84 -0.83
N PHE A 155 4.92 11.88 -0.85
CA PHE A 155 4.22 12.42 0.30
C PHE A 155 2.80 11.84 0.31
N SER A 156 2.55 10.82 1.12
CA SER A 156 1.30 10.07 1.21
C SER A 156 0.37 10.64 2.29
N ASP A 157 -0.89 10.21 2.38
CA ASP A 157 -1.92 10.84 3.23
C ASP A 157 -1.53 11.02 4.71
N SER A 158 -0.68 10.14 5.24
CA SER A 158 -0.23 10.17 6.64
C SER A 158 1.25 9.83 6.83
N ALA A 159 2.04 9.74 5.75
CA ALA A 159 3.43 9.34 5.82
C ALA A 159 4.31 9.92 4.69
N LEU A 160 5.60 10.02 4.96
CA LEU A 160 6.66 10.17 3.97
C LEU A 160 7.12 8.79 3.52
N GLU A 161 7.04 8.49 2.22
CA GLU A 161 7.35 7.16 1.69
C GLU A 161 8.78 7.06 1.16
N VAL A 162 9.48 6.00 1.58
CA VAL A 162 10.82 5.66 1.11
C VAL A 162 10.79 4.29 0.46
N LEU A 163 11.04 4.24 -0.84
CA LEU A 163 11.21 3.01 -1.60
C LEU A 163 12.60 2.43 -1.31
N VAL A 164 12.63 1.19 -0.84
CA VAL A 164 13.82 0.35 -0.70
C VAL A 164 13.69 -0.81 -1.67
N ARG A 165 14.62 -0.91 -2.61
CA ARG A 165 14.65 -1.96 -3.63
C ARG A 165 16.09 -2.43 -3.87
N CYS A 166 16.31 -3.73 -3.85
CA CYS A 166 17.58 -4.35 -4.27
C CYS A 166 17.35 -5.79 -4.71
N TYR A 167 18.35 -6.39 -5.35
CA TYR A 167 18.40 -7.83 -5.62
C TYR A 167 19.27 -8.52 -4.57
N VAL A 168 18.80 -9.68 -4.11
CA VAL A 168 19.52 -10.56 -3.19
C VAL A 168 19.93 -11.81 -3.98
N HIS A 169 21.20 -12.19 -3.90
CA HIS A 169 21.78 -13.41 -4.49
C HIS A 169 21.40 -14.65 -3.67
N GLU A 170 20.10 -14.88 -3.55
CA GLU A 170 19.53 -16.04 -2.88
C GLU A 170 18.32 -16.54 -3.66
N SER A 171 18.30 -17.84 -3.96
CA SER A 171 17.22 -18.50 -4.69
C SER A 171 16.29 -19.24 -3.73
N ASP A 172 16.81 -19.72 -2.59
CA ASP A 172 15.98 -20.38 -1.60
C ASP A 172 14.99 -19.39 -0.96
N TRP A 173 13.72 -19.79 -0.93
CA TRP A 173 12.66 -18.91 -0.47
C TRP A 173 12.79 -18.56 1.01
N VAL A 174 13.21 -19.51 1.84
CA VAL A 174 13.33 -19.33 3.30
C VAL A 174 14.54 -18.47 3.62
N ALA A 175 15.71 -18.80 3.05
CA ALA A 175 16.94 -18.05 3.24
C ALA A 175 16.79 -16.58 2.79
N PHE A 176 16.11 -16.35 1.66
CA PHE A 176 15.79 -14.99 1.22
C PHE A 176 14.95 -14.22 2.26
N HIS A 177 13.93 -14.85 2.84
CA HIS A 177 13.08 -14.19 3.84
C HIS A 177 13.83 -13.94 5.16
N GLN A 178 14.74 -14.82 5.54
CA GLN A 178 15.61 -14.61 6.71
C GLN A 178 16.56 -13.43 6.48
N GLU A 179 17.11 -13.28 5.28
CA GLU A 179 17.95 -12.11 4.98
C GLU A 179 17.12 -10.82 4.93
N LYS A 180 15.91 -10.87 4.36
CA LYS A 180 14.96 -9.76 4.41
C LYS A 180 14.60 -9.37 5.86
N GLU A 181 14.38 -10.35 6.74
CA GLU A 181 14.15 -10.11 8.16
C GLU A 181 15.32 -9.39 8.82
N ARG A 182 16.56 -9.85 8.58
CA ARG A 182 17.77 -9.19 9.09
C ARG A 182 17.90 -7.76 8.60
N VAL A 183 17.63 -7.51 7.32
CA VAL A 183 17.62 -6.16 6.75
C VAL A 183 16.57 -5.28 7.42
N ASN A 184 15.36 -5.79 7.62
CA ASN A 184 14.28 -5.04 8.27
C ASN A 184 14.62 -4.67 9.72
N LEU A 185 15.18 -5.61 10.49
CA LEU A 185 15.61 -5.35 11.87
C LEU A 185 16.74 -4.31 11.93
N GLU A 186 17.67 -4.34 10.98
CA GLU A 186 18.73 -3.35 10.91
C GLU A 186 18.19 -1.97 10.52
N ILE A 187 17.22 -1.90 9.60
CA ILE A 187 16.49 -0.66 9.28
C ILE A 187 15.83 -0.08 10.53
N MET A 188 15.18 -0.91 11.37
CA MET A 188 14.58 -0.45 12.63
C MET A 188 15.63 0.18 13.56
N ASN A 189 16.79 -0.45 13.71
CA ASN A 189 17.88 0.09 14.52
C ASN A 189 18.44 1.40 13.95
N LEU A 190 18.54 1.49 12.62
CA LEU A 190 19.02 2.68 11.92
C LEU A 190 18.02 3.84 12.08
N MET A 191 16.72 3.58 12.00
CA MET A 191 15.69 4.58 12.30
C MET A 191 15.81 5.10 13.73
N ALA A 192 15.93 4.22 14.73
CA ALA A 192 16.09 4.61 16.13
C ALA A 192 17.33 5.47 16.35
N THR A 193 18.46 5.12 15.72
CA THR A 193 19.73 5.86 15.82
C THR A 193 19.63 7.26 15.22
N HIS A 194 18.83 7.44 14.17
CA HIS A 194 18.62 8.72 13.50
C HIS A 194 17.48 9.55 14.11
N GLY A 195 16.83 9.05 15.17
CA GLY A 195 15.69 9.71 15.82
C GLY A 195 14.46 9.77 14.91
N LEU A 196 14.24 8.73 14.11
CA LEU A 196 13.12 8.61 13.20
C LEU A 196 12.13 7.56 13.70
N SER A 197 10.85 7.81 13.44
CA SER A 197 9.74 6.94 13.81
C SER A 197 8.93 6.54 12.57
N PHE A 198 8.33 5.36 12.65
CA PHE A 198 7.39 4.92 11.63
C PHE A 198 6.10 5.72 11.74
N ALA A 199 5.57 6.16 10.59
CA ALA A 199 4.28 6.80 10.56
C ALA A 199 3.16 5.81 10.86
N PHE A 200 2.24 6.23 11.72
CA PHE A 200 0.94 5.60 11.90
C PHE A 200 -0.12 6.38 11.10
N PRO A 201 -1.21 5.74 10.67
CA PRO A 201 -2.35 6.45 10.10
C PRO A 201 -2.80 7.57 11.05
N SER A 202 -2.72 8.81 10.58
CA SER A 202 -2.92 10.00 11.42
C SER A 202 -4.06 10.83 10.88
N ARG A 203 -4.92 11.34 11.77
CA ARG A 203 -6.08 12.16 11.40
C ARG A 203 -6.21 13.35 12.34
N SER A 204 -6.35 14.52 11.76
CA SER A 204 -6.75 15.72 12.50
C SER A 204 -8.26 15.75 12.63
N ILE A 205 -8.77 15.62 13.86
CA ILE A 205 -10.22 15.68 14.14
C ILE A 205 -10.57 17.12 14.52
N TYR A 206 -11.37 17.78 13.70
CA TYR A 206 -11.97 19.06 14.04
C TYR A 206 -13.22 18.84 14.87
N ILE A 207 -13.23 19.30 16.12
CA ILE A 207 -14.37 19.20 17.04
C ILE A 207 -15.11 20.54 17.01
N GLU A 208 -16.28 20.57 16.35
CA GLU A 208 -17.08 21.80 16.20
C GLU A 208 -17.63 22.32 17.53
N ASN A 209 -18.08 21.43 18.40
CA ASN A 209 -18.60 21.76 19.73
C ASN A 209 -18.01 20.80 20.76
N MET A 210 -17.08 21.29 21.57
CA MET A 210 -16.65 20.56 22.77
C MET A 210 -17.78 20.71 23.81
N PRO A 211 -18.43 19.61 24.25
CA PRO A 211 -19.39 19.70 25.35
C PRO A 211 -18.68 20.33 26.55
N PRO A 212 -19.35 21.21 27.32
CA PRO A 212 -18.73 21.84 28.47
C PRO A 212 -18.17 20.74 29.37
N LEU A 213 -16.86 20.79 29.61
CA LEU A 213 -16.20 19.93 30.58
C LEU A 213 -16.89 20.18 31.92
N SER A 214 -17.85 19.34 32.26
CA SER A 214 -18.48 19.39 33.57
C SER A 214 -17.38 19.05 34.56
N PRO A 215 -17.09 19.87 35.58
CA PRO A 215 -16.22 19.50 36.68
C PRO A 215 -16.94 18.45 37.56
N ALA A 216 -17.33 17.32 36.98
CA ALA A 216 -17.91 16.19 37.66
C ALA A 216 -16.77 15.41 38.32
N GLY A 217 -16.33 15.89 39.49
CA GLY A 217 -15.40 15.14 40.33
C GLY A 217 -14.80 15.90 41.51
N PHE A 218 -14.65 17.22 41.44
CA PHE A 218 -14.10 17.99 42.57
C PHE A 218 -15.21 18.76 43.29
N ALA A 219 -16.07 18.04 44.00
CA ALA A 219 -16.85 18.68 45.05
C ALA A 219 -15.87 19.04 46.18
N PRO A 220 -15.72 20.31 46.58
CA PRO A 220 -14.95 20.64 47.78
C PRO A 220 -15.53 19.84 48.97
N PRO A 221 -14.70 19.31 49.89
CA PRO A 221 -15.19 18.51 51.00
C PRO A 221 -16.28 19.30 51.74
N ARG A 222 -17.44 18.66 51.95
CA ARG A 222 -18.56 19.28 52.66
C ARG A 222 -18.05 19.79 54.01
N PRO A 223 -18.32 21.05 54.40
CA PRO A 223 -17.99 21.50 55.73
C PRO A 223 -18.72 20.61 56.76
N PRO A 224 -18.08 20.28 57.90
CA PRO A 224 -18.72 19.45 58.92
C PRO A 224 -20.03 20.08 59.35
N ARG A 225 -21.08 19.25 59.44
CA ARG A 225 -22.42 19.70 59.81
C ARG A 225 -22.34 20.35 61.20
N PRO A 226 -22.79 21.60 61.38
CA PRO A 226 -22.76 22.21 62.71
C PRO A 226 -23.65 21.40 63.65
N LEU A 227 -23.08 20.98 64.79
CA LEU A 227 -23.82 20.33 65.86
C LEU A 227 -24.91 21.28 66.31
N ARG A 228 -26.18 20.89 66.11
CA ARG A 228 -27.33 21.67 66.52
C ARG A 228 -27.38 21.70 68.05
N HIS A 229 -26.68 22.64 68.67
CA HIS A 229 -26.97 23.03 70.05
C HIS A 229 -28.39 23.60 70.07
N GLN A 230 -29.31 22.87 70.72
CA GLN A 230 -30.66 23.38 70.96
C GLN A 230 -30.55 24.49 72.01
N TRP A 231 -30.63 25.74 71.59
CA TRP A 231 -30.87 26.85 72.52
C TRP A 231 -32.37 26.95 72.82
N PRO A 232 -32.78 27.10 74.09
CA PRO A 232 -34.19 27.29 74.44
C PRO A 232 -34.72 28.64 73.96
N ALA A 233 -35.99 28.68 73.58
CA ALA A 233 -36.66 29.80 72.92
C ALA A 233 -36.61 31.10 73.75
N HIS A 234 -36.16 32.19 73.13
CA HIS A 234 -36.32 33.54 73.68
C HIS A 234 -37.71 34.12 73.34
N PRO A 235 -38.35 34.86 74.26
CA PRO A 235 -39.68 35.43 74.07
C PRO A 235 -39.68 36.58 73.04
N ARG A 236 -40.73 36.60 72.22
CA ARG A 236 -40.97 37.59 71.16
C ARG A 236 -41.27 38.97 71.76
N VAL A 237 -40.44 39.96 71.45
CA VAL A 237 -40.72 41.38 71.69
C VAL A 237 -41.25 42.01 70.40
N THR A 238 -42.42 42.61 70.47
CA THR A 238 -43.07 43.36 69.38
C THR A 238 -42.91 44.87 69.61
N SER A 239 -42.41 45.61 68.63
CA SER A 239 -42.66 47.06 68.47
C SER A 239 -42.36 47.46 67.02
N ARG A 240 -43.40 47.66 66.22
CA ARG A 240 -44.04 48.95 65.87
C ARG A 240 -43.27 49.75 64.81
N ALA A 241 -43.97 49.92 63.69
CA ALA A 241 -43.60 50.67 62.52
C ALA A 241 -43.68 52.19 62.75
N THR A 242 -42.80 52.92 62.06
CA THR A 242 -43.04 54.32 61.71
C THR A 242 -42.56 54.54 60.28
N SER A 243 -43.51 54.91 59.41
CA SER A 243 -43.31 55.26 58.01
C SER A 243 -42.72 56.67 57.87
N ALA A 244 -41.85 56.87 56.87
CA ALA A 244 -41.63 58.17 56.25
C ALA A 244 -41.42 58.00 54.73
N THR A 245 -42.38 58.54 53.99
CA THR A 245 -42.49 58.65 52.52
C THR A 245 -41.70 59.87 52.02
N ILE A 246 -41.61 60.04 50.68
CA ILE A 246 -41.32 61.27 49.87
C ILE A 246 -39.89 61.26 49.28
N PHE A 247 -39.58 61.40 47.97
CA PHE A 247 -40.29 61.88 46.78
C PHE A 247 -39.64 61.31 45.49
N GLN A 248 -40.41 61.26 44.39
CA GLN A 248 -39.92 61.10 43.02
C GLN A 248 -39.61 62.47 42.40
N THR A 249 -38.61 62.55 41.51
CA THR A 249 -38.66 63.46 40.34
C THR A 249 -37.89 62.91 39.14
N THR A 250 -38.63 62.89 38.05
CA THR A 250 -38.34 62.55 36.65
C THR A 250 -37.61 63.71 35.94
N THR A 251 -36.71 63.43 34.98
CA THR A 251 -36.62 64.23 33.74
C THR A 251 -35.81 63.57 32.61
N THR A 252 -36.57 62.99 31.69
CA THR A 252 -36.52 63.02 30.20
C THR A 252 -35.32 63.56 29.40
N ARG A 253 -35.04 62.77 28.35
CA ARG A 253 -34.90 63.07 26.90
C ARG A 253 -33.56 63.51 26.30
N ALA A 254 -33.20 62.71 25.29
CA ALA A 254 -32.20 62.88 24.24
C ALA A 254 -32.49 64.04 23.27
N TRP A 255 -31.45 64.54 22.59
CA TRP A 255 -31.24 64.46 21.12
C TRP A 255 -29.99 65.26 20.65
N LYS A 256 -29.18 64.65 19.73
CA LYS A 256 -28.42 65.19 18.55
C LYS A 256 -27.57 66.48 18.68
N ARG A 257 -26.47 66.74 17.97
CA ARG A 257 -25.53 66.06 17.04
C ARG A 257 -24.46 67.12 16.61
N ILE A 258 -23.24 66.64 16.32
CA ILE A 258 -22.28 67.06 15.27
C ILE A 258 -21.29 68.23 15.52
N ALA A 259 -20.07 67.95 15.00
CA ALA A 259 -18.91 68.78 14.62
C ALA A 259 -18.00 69.23 15.76
N SER A 260 -16.67 69.17 15.68
CA SER A 260 -15.68 68.76 14.65
C SER A 260 -14.28 68.89 15.28
N GLY A 261 -13.23 68.29 14.70
CA GLY A 261 -11.85 68.77 14.93
C GLY A 261 -10.81 67.70 15.26
N SER A 262 -9.92 67.48 14.30
CA SER A 262 -8.70 66.66 14.31
C SER A 262 -7.62 67.21 15.26
N CYS A 263 -6.81 66.35 15.88
CA CYS A 263 -5.44 66.73 16.26
C CYS A 263 -4.49 65.53 16.33
N TYR A 264 -3.39 65.69 15.59
CA TYR A 264 -2.18 64.89 15.48
C TYR A 264 -1.38 64.89 16.81
N ILE A 265 -0.46 63.93 17.03
CA ILE A 265 0.93 64.19 17.49
C ILE A 265 1.79 62.92 17.42
N ARG A 266 3.00 63.14 16.91
CA ARG A 266 4.07 62.20 16.51
C ARG A 266 4.93 61.69 17.67
N ARG A 267 5.65 60.60 17.39
CA ARG A 267 6.88 60.13 18.08
C ARG A 267 8.04 61.12 17.94
N PRO A 268 9.03 61.12 18.87
CA PRO A 268 10.32 61.74 18.64
C PRO A 268 11.39 60.76 18.11
N TRP A 269 12.36 61.38 17.46
CA TRP A 269 13.54 60.93 16.72
C TRP A 269 14.70 60.33 17.54
N SER A 270 15.59 59.57 16.90
CA SER A 270 17.03 59.88 16.90
C SER A 270 17.76 59.32 15.66
N ASP A 271 18.52 60.23 15.07
CA ASP A 271 19.39 60.19 13.89
C ASP A 271 20.43 59.07 13.75
N SER A 272 20.75 58.70 12.50
CA SER A 272 21.99 59.18 11.83
C SER A 272 22.08 58.67 10.37
N PRO A 273 22.88 59.35 9.50
CA PRO A 273 22.51 59.56 8.10
C PRO A 273 23.46 58.94 7.05
N THR A 274 22.97 58.92 5.79
CA THR A 274 23.67 58.98 4.48
C THR A 274 24.61 57.81 4.13
N GLN A 275 24.71 57.26 2.92
CA GLN A 275 24.61 57.70 1.51
C GLN A 275 24.16 56.44 0.70
N GLY A 276 23.49 56.43 -0.45
CA GLY A 276 23.58 57.23 -1.66
C GLY A 276 23.63 56.29 -2.90
N VAL A 277 22.46 56.03 -3.53
CA VAL A 277 22.15 56.13 -5.00
C VAL A 277 22.93 55.25 -6.04
N PRO A 278 22.34 54.75 -7.18
CA PRO A 278 21.30 53.73 -7.36
C PRO A 278 21.71 52.74 -8.53
N PRO A 279 20.85 52.22 -9.45
CA PRO A 279 20.93 50.82 -9.91
C PRO A 279 21.48 50.62 -11.34
N GLY A 280 21.88 49.39 -11.66
CA GLY A 280 22.26 48.99 -13.01
C GLY A 280 21.71 47.62 -13.39
N ARG A 281 20.82 47.61 -14.37
CA ARG A 281 20.23 46.44 -15.05
C ARG A 281 21.31 45.55 -15.68
N ARG A 282 21.14 44.22 -15.60
CA ARG A 282 20.92 43.31 -16.74
C ARG A 282 20.09 42.13 -16.27
#